data_AF-A0A257TPS8-F1
#
_entry.id   AF-A0A257TPS8-F1
#
_cell.length_a   1.000
_cell.length_b   1.000
_cell.length_c   1.000
_cell.angle_alpha   90.00
_cell.angle_beta   90.00
_cell.angle_gamma   90.00
#
_symmetry.space_group_name_H-M   'P 1'
#
loop_
_entity.id
_entity.type
_entity.pdbx_description
1 polymer ?
#
loop_
_entity_poly.entity_id
_entity_poly.type
_entity_poly.pdbx_seq_one_letter_code
_entity_poly.pdbx_strand_id
1 'polypeptide(L)' 'MLESTLTEMHQRLGAQMVQVDGMSMPAKYTSVEEEYAAARRYAAFFDLSYFGKLRLTGKDALDLLNRISTNDLDGLRPGM' A
#
# COMPACT_ATOMS: atom_id res chain seq x y z
N MET A 1 -9.71 -9.81 -14.01
CA MET A 1 -9.64 -9.33 -12.62
C MET A 1 -8.19 -9.38 -12.22
N LEU A 2 -7.66 -8.31 -11.65
CA LEU A 2 -6.28 -8.31 -11.13
C LEU A 2 -6.31 -8.79 -9.68
N GLU A 3 -5.41 -9.69 -9.35
CA GLU A 3 -5.28 -10.30 -8.02
C GLU A 3 -3.86 -10.09 -7.50
N SER A 4 -3.73 -9.83 -6.19
CA SER A 4 -2.41 -9.77 -5.56
C SER A 4 -1.86 -11.18 -5.35
N THR A 5 -0.54 -11.30 -5.19
CA THR A 5 0.12 -12.56 -4.83
C THR A 5 -0.32 -13.13 -3.47
N LEU A 6 -1.04 -12.34 -2.67
CA LEU A 6 -1.56 -12.72 -1.36
C LEU A 6 -3.06 -13.08 -1.38
N THR A 7 -3.72 -13.05 -2.54
CA THR A 7 -5.17 -13.29 -2.66
C THR A 7 -5.61 -14.62 -2.03
N GLU A 8 -4.92 -15.72 -2.33
CA GLU A 8 -5.24 -17.02 -1.72
C GLU A 8 -5.08 -17.01 -0.20
N MET A 9 -4.08 -16.29 0.32
CA MET A 9 -3.85 -16.16 1.76
C MET A 9 -5.00 -15.40 2.42
N HIS A 10 -5.46 -14.31 1.82
CA HIS A 10 -6.59 -13.53 2.32
C HIS A 10 -7.87 -14.36 2.39
N GLN A 11 -8.15 -15.13 1.35
CA GLN A 11 -9.30 -16.03 1.31
C GLN A 11 -9.22 -17.12 2.40
N ARG A 12 -8.04 -17.72 2.61
CA ARG A 12 -7.81 -18.70 3.69
C ARG A 12 -7.97 -18.11 5.08
N LEU A 13 -7.61 -16.83 5.26
CA LEU A 13 -7.80 -16.09 6.51
C LEU A 13 -9.23 -15.61 6.72
N GLY A 14 -10.16 -15.91 5.81
CA GLY A 14 -11.57 -15.54 5.95
C GLY A 14 -11.86 -14.07 5.61
N ALA A 15 -10.99 -13.41 4.85
CA ALA A 15 -11.23 -12.04 4.43
C ALA A 15 -12.52 -11.91 3.62
N GLN A 16 -13.32 -10.90 3.94
CA GLN A 16 -14.38 -10.43 3.06
C GLN A 16 -13.74 -9.67 1.90
N MET A 17 -13.72 -10.29 0.72
CA MET A 17 -13.14 -9.69 -0.48
C MET A 17 -14.11 -8.69 -1.13
N VAL A 18 -13.58 -7.56 -1.61
CA VAL A 18 -14.30 -6.53 -2.36
C VAL A 18 -13.57 -6.18 -3.64
N GLN A 19 -14.28 -5.53 -4.57
CA GLN A 19 -13.72 -5.04 -5.83
C GLN A 19 -13.50 -3.53 -5.72
N VAL A 20 -12.26 -3.10 -5.96
CA VAL A 20 -11.89 -1.68 -6.02
C VAL A 20 -10.99 -1.49 -7.24
N ASP A 21 -11.37 -0.57 -8.14
CA ASP A 21 -10.64 -0.24 -9.37
C ASP A 21 -10.22 -1.46 -10.22
N GLY A 22 -11.08 -2.49 -10.28
CA GLY A 22 -10.83 -3.72 -11.04
C GLY A 22 -9.93 -4.76 -10.35
N MET A 23 -9.59 -4.53 -9.08
CA MET A 23 -8.79 -5.43 -8.24
C MET A 23 -9.60 -6.05 -7.11
N SER A 24 -9.35 -7.33 -6.84
CA SER A 24 -9.91 -8.05 -5.70
C SER A 24 -9.03 -7.84 -4.46
N MET A 25 -9.58 -7.28 -3.39
CA MET A 25 -8.82 -6.95 -2.18
C MET A 25 -9.59 -7.24 -0.89
N PRO A 26 -8.91 -7.53 0.23
CA PRO A 26 -9.56 -7.77 1.51
C PRO A 26 -10.12 -6.46 2.07
N ALA A 27 -11.44 -6.40 2.32
CA ALA A 27 -12.07 -5.25 3.00
C ALA A 27 -11.93 -5.32 4.51
N LYS A 28 -12.05 -6.53 5.07
CA LYS A 28 -11.94 -6.84 6.51
C LYS A 28 -11.81 -8.35 6.69
N TYR A 29 -11.25 -8.76 7.82
CA TYR A 29 -11.14 -10.15 8.29
C TYR A 29 -12.04 -10.40 9.50
N THR A 30 -12.24 -9.41 10.37
CA THR A 30 -13.20 -9.49 11.48
C THR A 30 -14.25 -8.37 11.38
N SER A 31 -14.04 -7.26 12.09
CA SER A 31 -14.83 -6.04 12.02
C SER A 31 -13.90 -4.84 11.88
N VAL A 32 -14.40 -3.76 11.27
CA VAL A 32 -13.62 -2.54 11.07
C VAL A 32 -13.21 -1.96 12.43
N GLU A 33 -14.09 -2.05 13.42
CA GLU A 33 -13.86 -1.57 14.79
C GLU A 33 -12.76 -2.35 15.50
N GLU A 34 -12.75 -3.68 15.39
CA GLU A 34 -11.72 -4.53 15.98
C GLU A 34 -10.36 -4.35 15.31
N GLU A 35 -10.31 -4.31 13.97
CA GLU A 35 -9.08 -4.10 13.21
C GLU A 35 -8.49 -2.71 13.49
N TYR A 36 -9.34 -1.70 13.58
CA TYR A 36 -8.93 -0.35 13.99
C TYR A 36 -8.40 -0.33 15.43
N ALA A 37 -9.09 -1.01 16.37
CA ALA A 37 -8.64 -1.12 17.75
C ALA A 37 -7.29 -1.86 17.84
N ALA A 38 -7.08 -2.89 17.03
CA ALA A 38 -5.80 -3.61 16.94
C ALA A 38 -4.68 -2.71 16.44
N ALA A 39 -4.91 -1.93 15.38
CA ALA A 39 -3.95 -0.95 14.87
C ALA A 39 -3.58 0.11 15.92
N ARG A 40 -4.55 0.53 16.74
CA ARG A 40 -4.36 1.54 17.80
C ARG A 40 -3.64 1.03 19.04
N ARG A 41 -3.83 -0.25 19.39
CA ARG A 41 -3.33 -0.83 20.64
C ARG A 41 -2.07 -1.69 20.44
N TYR A 42 -1.90 -2.25 19.26
CA TYR A 42 -0.86 -3.23 18.95
C TYR A 42 -0.22 -2.92 17.59
N ALA A 43 -0.61 -3.66 16.55
CA ALA A 43 -0.14 -3.52 15.19
C ALA A 43 -1.25 -3.97 14.23
N ALA A 44 -1.15 -3.52 12.98
CA ALA A 44 -1.99 -3.96 11.88
C ALA A 44 -1.13 -4.23 10.65
N PHE A 45 -1.54 -5.21 9.85
CA PHE A 45 -0.91 -5.56 8.59
C PHE A 45 -1.86 -5.19 7.45
N PHE A 46 -1.33 -4.53 6.43
CA PHE A 46 -2.07 -4.13 5.25
C PHE A 46 -1.42 -4.72 3.99
N ASP A 47 -2.22 -5.33 3.13
CA ASP A 47 -1.76 -5.70 1.79
C ASP A 47 -1.90 -4.50 0.83
N LEU A 48 -0.76 -3.87 0.54
CA LEU A 48 -0.65 -2.77 -0.41
C LEU A 48 0.02 -3.22 -1.72
N SER A 49 0.06 -4.52 -2.00
CA SER A 49 0.74 -5.08 -3.19
C SER A 49 0.12 -4.61 -4.51
N TYR A 50 -1.10 -4.06 -4.45
CA TYR A 50 -1.78 -3.49 -5.59
C TYR A 50 -1.27 -2.10 -6.00
N PHE A 51 -0.52 -1.41 -5.13
CA PHE A 51 0.09 -0.14 -5.48
C PHE A 51 1.30 -0.35 -6.40
N GLY A 52 1.27 0.33 -7.55
CA GLY A 52 2.42 0.40 -8.45
C GLY A 52 3.61 1.10 -7.78
N LYS A 53 4.82 0.57 -8.02
CA LYS A 53 6.07 1.16 -7.54
C LYS A 53 6.91 1.59 -8.74
N LEU A 54 7.29 2.86 -8.78
CA LEU A 54 8.18 3.39 -9.79
C LEU A 54 9.57 3.58 -9.20
N ARG A 55 10.61 3.18 -9.93
CA ARG A 55 12.01 3.41 -9.57
C ARG A 55 12.62 4.38 -10.54
N LEU A 56 13.00 5.56 -10.06
CA LEU A 56 13.73 6.56 -10.84
C LEU A 56 15.23 6.40 -10.59
N THR A 57 16.02 6.46 -11.65
CA THR A 57 17.48 6.33 -11.60
C THR A 57 18.14 7.29 -12.58
N GLY A 58 19.35 7.73 -12.26
CA GLY A 58 20.14 8.64 -13.10
C GLY A 58 20.46 9.94 -12.37
N LYS A 59 21.39 10.71 -12.94
CA LYS A 59 21.89 11.95 -12.34
C LYS A 59 20.81 13.02 -12.11
N ASP A 60 19.76 13.02 -12.93
CA ASP A 60 18.70 14.04 -12.91
C ASP A 60 17.41 13.54 -12.20
N ALA A 61 17.47 12.41 -11.50
CA ALA A 61 16.28 11.80 -10.88
C ALA A 61 15.64 12.71 -9.81
N LEU A 62 16.45 13.41 -9.01
CA LEU A 62 15.95 14.35 -7.99
C LEU A 62 15.30 15.57 -8.63
N ASP A 63 15.90 16.15 -9.67
CA ASP A 63 15.32 17.27 -10.43
C ASP A 63 13.94 16.90 -10.99
N LEU A 64 13.82 15.73 -11.62
CA LEU A 64 12.54 15.25 -12.13
C LEU A 64 11.50 15.11 -11.01
N LEU A 65 11.88 14.53 -9.86
CA LEU A 65 10.97 14.37 -8.72
C LEU A 65 10.48 15.73 -8.19
N ASN A 66 11.37 16.72 -8.04
CA ASN A 66 11.02 18.08 -7.63
C ASN A 66 10.10 18.79 -8.64
N ARG A 67 10.17 18.45 -9.93
CA ARG A 67 9.29 19.04 -10.96
C ARG A 67 7.88 18.43 -10.98
N ILE A 68 7.70 17.19 -10.54
CA ILE A 68 6.40 16.49 -10.55
C ILE A 68 5.72 16.45 -9.17
N SER A 69 6.47 16.71 -8.10
CA SER A 69 5.99 16.79 -6.72
C SER A 69 5.77 18.24 -6.32
N THR A 70 4.78 18.49 -5.47
CA THR A 70 4.61 19.81 -4.82
C THR A 70 5.47 19.99 -3.58
N ASN A 71 6.03 18.90 -3.04
CA ASN A 71 6.91 18.92 -1.87
C ASN A 71 8.37 19.11 -2.29
N ASP A 72 9.16 19.81 -1.47
CA ASP A 72 10.61 19.98 -1.66
C ASP A 72 11.35 18.72 -1.19
N LEU A 73 12.10 18.10 -2.09
CA LEU A 73 12.81 16.84 -1.86
C LEU A 73 14.32 17.04 -1.68
N ASP A 74 14.84 18.27 -1.79
CA ASP A 74 16.29 18.55 -1.69
C ASP A 74 16.84 18.24 -0.29
N GLY A 75 15.99 18.30 0.74
CA GLY A 75 16.34 17.98 2.12
C GLY A 75 16.35 16.48 2.46
N LEU A 76 15.88 15.60 1.56
CA LEU A 76 15.79 14.18 1.84
C LEU A 76 17.16 13.49 1.81
N ARG A 77 17.32 12.49 2.67
CA ARG A 77 18.54 11.68 2.78
C ARG A 77 18.19 10.22 2.50
N PRO A 78 19.16 9.38 2.12
CA PRO A 78 18.93 7.95 1.94
C PRO A 78 18.22 7.33 3.16
N GLY A 79 17.06 6.70 2.93
CA GLY A 79 16.25 6.05 3.97
C GLY A 79 15.18 6.92 4.64
N MET A 80 15.01 8.18 4.20
CA MET A 80 13.95 9.09 4.67
C MET A 80 12.76 9.14 3.71
#